data_AF-A0A2E4ZSN9-F1
#
_entry.id   AF-A0A2E4ZSN9-F1
#
_cell.length_a   1.000
_cell.length_b   1.000
_cell.length_c   1.000
_cell.angle_alpha   90.00
_cell.angle_beta   90.00
_cell.angle_gamma   90.00
#
_symmetry.space_group_name_H-M   'P 1'
#
loop_
_entity.id
_entity.type
_entity.pdbx_description
1 polymer ?
#
loop_
_entity_poly.entity_id
_entity_poly.type
_entity_poly.pdbx_seq_one_letter_code
_entity_poly.pdbx_strand_id
1 'polypeptide(L)' 'MKWFALILLVTALLGGCVSGGPVGPLDWHGDGIVTNYHPNGMKAIEGPYRNGVKHGLWISYDENGTVETIQIFKDGAVAE' A
#
# COMPACT_ATOMS: atom_id res chain seq x y z
N MET A 1 -1.63 38.00 13.68
CA MET A 1 -0.82 36.87 13.16
C MET A 1 -0.71 35.84 14.28
N LYS A 2 -1.64 34.91 14.54
CA LYS A 2 -2.07 33.73 13.73
C LYS A 2 -0.83 33.13 13.06
N TRP A 3 -0.22 32.02 13.50
CA TRP A 3 -0.60 30.64 13.11
C TRP A 3 0.23 29.53 13.82
N PHE A 4 0.82 29.73 15.01
CA PHE A 4 1.68 28.72 15.64
C PHE A 4 1.31 28.39 17.10
N ALA A 5 0.06 28.02 17.34
CA ALA A 5 -0.37 27.41 18.60
C ALA A 5 -1.34 26.26 18.30
N LEU A 6 -1.12 25.12 18.96
CA LEU A 6 -1.77 23.80 18.82
C LEU A 6 -1.41 22.99 17.57
N ILE A 7 -0.48 22.03 17.71
CA ILE A 7 -0.81 20.59 17.73
C ILE A 7 0.14 19.93 18.74
N LEU A 8 -0.30 19.93 20.00
CA LEU A 8 0.25 19.12 21.09
C LEU A 8 -0.21 17.67 20.91
N LEU A 9 0.74 16.72 20.89
CA LEU A 9 0.74 15.64 21.88
C LEU A 9 -0.47 14.67 21.94
N VAL A 10 -0.95 14.10 20.81
CA VAL A 10 -1.69 12.81 20.83
C VAL A 10 -1.55 12.04 19.50
N THR A 11 -0.53 11.20 19.36
CA THR A 11 -0.58 10.07 18.39
C THR A 11 0.00 8.78 18.96
N ALA A 12 0.11 8.68 20.29
CA ALA A 12 0.23 7.39 20.97
C ALA A 12 -1.18 6.93 21.34
N LEU A 13 -1.52 5.69 20.96
CA LEU A 13 -2.81 5.02 21.17
C LEU A 13 -3.91 5.42 20.17
N LEU A 14 -3.79 4.90 18.96
CA LEU A 14 -4.84 4.14 18.25
C LEU A 14 -4.13 3.61 17.01
N GLY A 15 -4.30 2.33 16.69
CA GLY A 15 -3.82 1.73 15.45
C GLY A 15 -4.45 2.45 14.26
N GLY A 16 -3.81 3.53 13.84
CA GLY A 16 -4.24 4.39 12.78
C GLY A 16 -4.02 3.66 11.47
N CYS A 17 -5.14 3.25 10.86
CA CYS A 17 -5.28 3.02 9.44
C CYS A 17 -4.37 4.01 8.69
N VAL A 18 -3.42 3.50 7.90
CA VAL A 18 -2.75 4.31 6.87
C VAL A 18 -3.82 4.62 5.83
N SER A 19 -4.66 5.62 6.10
CA SER A 19 -5.41 6.31 5.07
C SER A 19 -4.38 7.19 4.35
N GLY A 20 -4.01 6.79 3.14
CA GLY A 20 -3.02 7.45 2.30
C GLY A 20 -3.16 8.97 2.35
N GLY A 21 -2.15 9.62 2.94
CA GLY A 21 -1.98 11.06 2.85
C GLY A 21 -1.59 11.48 1.43
N PRO A 22 -1.64 12.78 1.11
CA PRO A 22 -1.28 13.27 -0.21
C PRO A 22 0.20 12.95 -0.48
N VAL A 23 0.46 12.12 -1.48
CA VAL A 23 1.81 11.90 -2.01
C VAL A 23 2.35 13.25 -2.47
N GLY A 24 3.58 13.58 -2.06
CA GLY A 24 4.29 14.77 -2.51
C GLY A 24 4.46 14.81 -4.04
N PRO A 25 5.09 15.85 -4.59
CA PRO A 25 5.26 15.97 -6.05
C PRO A 25 5.88 14.68 -6.59
N LEU A 26 5.08 13.99 -7.39
CA LEU A 26 5.30 12.64 -7.91
C LEU A 26 6.69 12.53 -8.51
N ASP A 27 7.65 12.05 -7.75
CA ASP A 27 8.78 11.36 -8.33
C ASP A 27 8.22 10.00 -8.76
N TRP A 28 7.85 9.88 -10.03
CA TRP A 28 7.40 8.62 -10.65
C TRP A 28 8.57 7.62 -10.77
N HIS A 29 9.38 7.49 -9.72
CA HIS A 29 10.07 6.24 -9.45
C HIS A 29 8.94 5.26 -9.15
N GLY A 30 8.72 4.28 -10.02
CA GLY A 30 7.64 3.29 -9.88
C GLY A 30 7.84 2.35 -8.69
N ASP A 31 8.17 2.91 -7.53
CA ASP A 31 8.44 2.30 -6.25
C ASP A 31 7.29 2.67 -5.32
N GLY A 32 6.63 1.66 -4.75
CA GLY A 32 5.52 1.91 -3.83
C GLY A 32 4.70 0.66 -3.55
N ILE A 33 3.93 0.69 -2.46
CA ILE A 33 2.95 -0.37 -2.18
C ILE A 33 1.67 -0.06 -2.95
N VAL A 34 1.22 -1.02 -3.74
CA VAL A 34 -0.04 -0.94 -4.48
C VAL A 34 -1.04 -1.91 -3.87
N THR A 35 -2.28 -1.47 -3.75
CA THR A 35 -3.41 -2.30 -3.34
C THR A 35 -4.54 -2.08 -4.35
N ASN A 36 -5.01 -3.15 -4.95
CA ASN A 36 -6.19 -3.15 -5.80
C ASN A 36 -7.33 -3.86 -5.06
N TYR A 37 -8.55 -3.48 -5.42
CA TYR A 37 -9.78 -3.94 -4.78
C TYR A 37 -10.70 -4.60 -5.80
N HIS A 38 -11.45 -5.59 -5.34
CA HIS A 38 -12.57 -6.18 -6.04
C HIS A 38 -13.73 -5.17 -6.16
N PRO A 39 -14.71 -5.40 -7.06
CA PRO A 39 -15.88 -4.52 -7.19
C PRO A 39 -16.69 -4.36 -5.89
N ASN A 40 -16.60 -5.35 -4.98
CA ASN A 40 -17.24 -5.33 -3.67
C ASN A 40 -16.47 -4.51 -2.62
N GLY A 41 -15.32 -3.92 -2.98
CA GLY A 41 -14.48 -3.12 -2.10
C GLY A 41 -13.52 -3.92 -1.21
N MET A 42 -13.53 -5.25 -1.29
CA MET A 42 -12.54 -6.10 -0.61
C MET A 42 -11.22 -6.07 -1.37
N LYS A 43 -10.10 -6.29 -0.66
CA LYS A 43 -8.79 -6.34 -1.32
C LYS A 43 -8.80 -7.48 -2.34
N ALA A 44 -8.25 -7.20 -3.53
CA ALA A 44 -8.03 -8.20 -4.56
C ALA A 44 -6.56 -8.62 -4.61
N ILE A 45 -5.66 -7.64 -4.50
CA ILE A 45 -4.22 -7.90 -4.52
C ILE A 45 -3.47 -6.74 -3.87
N GLU A 46 -2.39 -7.06 -3.14
CA GLU A 46 -1.48 -6.05 -2.61
C GLU A 46 -0.01 -6.48 -2.72
N GLY A 47 0.87 -5.51 -2.93
CA GLY A 47 2.31 -5.76 -2.94
C GLY A 47 3.15 -4.56 -3.39
N PRO A 48 4.48 -4.66 -3.25
CA PRO A 48 5.40 -3.63 -3.70
C PRO A 48 5.60 -3.62 -5.21
N TYR A 49 5.71 -2.42 -5.77
CA TYR A 49 6.37 -2.16 -7.03
C TYR A 49 7.77 -1.59 -6.78
N ARG A 50 8.68 -1.86 -7.71
CA ARG A 50 9.99 -1.23 -7.83
C ARG A 50 10.28 -0.98 -9.31
N ASN A 51 10.69 0.22 -9.67
CA ASN A 51 10.95 0.67 -11.04
C ASN A 51 9.78 0.39 -12.01
N GLY A 52 8.55 0.42 -11.51
CA GLY A 52 7.35 0.18 -12.30
C GLY A 52 7.02 -1.31 -12.52
N VAL A 53 7.76 -2.24 -11.91
CA VAL A 53 7.47 -3.69 -11.97
C VAL A 53 7.19 -4.27 -10.58
N LYS A 54 6.43 -5.37 -10.52
CA LYS A 54 6.16 -6.08 -9.26
C LYS A 54 7.46 -6.54 -8.61
N HIS A 55 7.59 -6.33 -7.31
CA HIS A 55 8.75 -6.71 -6.52
C HIS A 55 8.34 -7.16 -5.11
N GLY A 56 9.10 -8.08 -4.51
CA GLY A 56 8.85 -8.55 -3.15
C GLY A 56 7.59 -9.41 -3.01
N LEU A 57 7.02 -9.44 -1.81
CA LEU A 57 5.86 -10.28 -1.50
C LEU A 57 4.57 -9.67 -2.07
N TRP A 58 3.84 -10.47 -2.83
CA TRP A 58 2.54 -10.17 -3.40
C TRP A 58 1.51 -11.15 -2.85
N ILE A 59 0.37 -10.62 -2.42
CA ILE A 59 -0.73 -11.40 -1.87
C ILE A 59 -1.97 -11.12 -2.71
N SER A 60 -2.60 -12.14 -3.26
CA SER A 60 -3.93 -12.06 -3.88
C SER A 60 -4.99 -12.67 -2.99
N TYR A 61 -6.19 -12.14 -3.11
CA TYR A 61 -7.34 -12.49 -2.31
C TYR A 61 -8.55 -12.79 -3.20
N ASP A 62 -9.39 -13.72 -2.79
CA ASP A 62 -10.68 -14.00 -3.43
C ASP A 62 -11.68 -12.85 -3.17
N GLU A 63 -12.87 -12.94 -3.76
CA GLU A 63 -13.95 -11.97 -3.54
C GLU A 63 -14.40 -11.92 -2.07
N ASN A 64 -14.12 -12.93 -1.25
CA ASN A 64 -14.42 -12.97 0.18
C ASN A 64 -13.28 -12.44 1.06
N GLY A 65 -12.16 -11.99 0.47
CA GLY A 65 -10.96 -11.55 1.18
C GLY A 65 -10.10 -12.67 1.75
N THR A 66 -10.33 -13.91 1.35
CA THR A 66 -9.49 -15.07 1.68
C THR A 66 -8.25 -15.04 0.81
N VAL A 67 -7.08 -15.29 1.38
CA VAL A 67 -5.83 -15.37 0.61
C VAL A 67 -5.90 -16.52 -0.39
N GLU A 68 -5.81 -16.20 -1.67
CA GLU A 68 -5.75 -17.18 -2.75
C GLU A 68 -4.32 -17.58 -3.06
N THR A 69 -3.40 -16.61 -3.10
CA THR A 69 -2.01 -16.85 -3.51
C THR A 69 -1.06 -15.88 -2.84
N ILE A 70 0.09 -16.39 -2.46
CA ILE A 70 1.24 -15.62 -1.99
C ILE A 70 2.40 -15.93 -2.93
N GLN A 71 2.95 -14.91 -3.56
CA GLN A 71 4.06 -15.03 -4.51
C GLN A 71 5.12 -13.99 -4.20
N ILE A 72 6.38 -14.35 -4.40
CA ILE A 72 7.48 -13.40 -4.36
C ILE A 72 7.78 -13.01 -5.80
N PHE A 73 7.88 -11.72 -6.09
CA PHE A 73 8.27 -11.20 -7.39
C PHE A 73 9.67 -10.58 -7.33
N LYS A 74 10.46 -10.81 -8.37
CA LYS A 74 11.75 -10.15 -8.57
C LYS A 74 11.82 -9.66 -10.02
N ASP A 75 12.05 -8.37 -10.18
CA ASP A 75 12.16 -7.71 -11.49
C ASP A 75 10.95 -7.98 -12.40
N GLY A 76 9.75 -8.06 -11.82
CA GLY A 76 8.50 -8.31 -12.54
C GLY A 76 8.16 -9.78 -12.80
N ALA A 77 9.06 -10.72 -12.51
CA ALA A 77 8.83 -12.16 -12.64
C ALA A 77 8.56 -12.81 -11.28
N VAL A 78 7.80 -13.91 -11.26
CA VAL A 78 7.65 -14.74 -10.07
C VAL A 78 9.02 -15.35 -9.74
N ALA A 79 9.49 -15.15 -8.53
CA ALA A 79 10.67 -15.81 -8.01
C ALA A 79 10.30 -17.28 -7.70
N GLU A 80 10.99 -18.21 -8.36
CA GLU A 80 10.95 -19.65 -8.05
C GLU A 80 11.70 -19.98 -6.75
#